data_AF-Q5Y374-F1
#
_entry.id   AF-Q5Y374-F1
#
_cell.length_a   1.000
_cell.length_b   1.000
_cell.length_c   1.000
_cell.angle_alpha   90.00
_cell.angle_beta   90.00
_cell.angle_gamma   90.00
#
_symmetry.space_group_name_H-M   'P 1'
#
loop_
_entity.id
_entity.type
_entity.pdbx_description
1 polymer ?
#
loop_
_entity_poly.entity_id
_entity_poly.type
_entity_poly.pdbx_seq_one_letter_code
_entity_poly.pdbx_strand_id
1 'polypeptide(L)'
;MGVVTYNYESTSPVAPARLFKAFSLEADKVWPKAAPQAVKSVEVEANPGPGSIVKINFAEGLPFQYMKHQIGGHDDKNLSYSYSLIEGGPLGDKLEKISYDNKFEAAADGGS
;
A
#
# COMPACT_ATOMS: atom_id res chain seq x y z
N MET A 1 -9.71 23.37 4.30
CA MET A 1 -8.68 22.56 3.62
C MET A 1 -9.36 21.79 2.50
N GLY A 2 -8.74 21.73 1.33
CA GLY A 2 -9.31 21.07 0.15
C GLY A 2 -8.92 19.60 0.09
N VAL A 3 -9.80 18.77 -0.46
CA VAL A 3 -9.50 17.37 -0.78
C VAL A 3 -9.50 17.24 -2.29
N VAL A 4 -8.46 16.61 -2.84
CA VAL A 4 -8.40 16.26 -4.26
C VAL A 4 -8.47 14.75 -4.36
N THR A 5 -9.43 14.25 -5.16
CA THR A 5 -9.69 12.83 -5.34
C THR A 5 -9.33 12.42 -6.76
N TYR A 6 -8.62 11.30 -6.89
CA TYR A 6 -8.27 10.69 -8.15
C TYR A 6 -8.67 9.22 -8.11
N ASN A 7 -9.20 8.71 -9.23
CA ASN A 7 -9.47 7.29 -9.42
C ASN A 7 -8.48 6.75 -10.44
N TYR A 8 -7.88 5.59 -10.14
CA TYR A 8 -6.93 4.91 -11.00
C TYR A 8 -7.26 3.42 -11.00
N GLU A 9 -7.28 2.84 -12.20
CA GLU A 9 -7.54 1.42 -12.43
C GLU A 9 -6.38 0.81 -13.20
N SER A 10 -6.05 -0.45 -12.88
CA SER A 10 -5.01 -1.21 -13.55
C SER A 10 -5.39 -2.68 -13.57
N THR A 11 -5.14 -3.36 -14.68
CA THR A 11 -5.42 -4.78 -14.86
C THR A 11 -4.20 -5.64 -14.53
N SER A 12 -4.42 -6.86 -14.05
CA SER A 12 -3.38 -7.85 -13.75
C SER A 12 -3.83 -9.26 -14.15
N PRO A 13 -2.96 -10.11 -14.73
CA PRO A 13 -3.32 -11.51 -15.00
C PRO A 13 -3.42 -12.38 -13.74
N VAL A 14 -3.14 -11.82 -12.56
CA VAL A 14 -3.18 -12.56 -11.28
C VAL A 14 -4.59 -12.49 -10.72
N ALA A 15 -5.11 -13.61 -10.20
CA ALA A 15 -6.41 -13.64 -9.54
C ALA A 15 -6.49 -12.67 -8.34
N PRO A 16 -7.64 -12.02 -8.10
CA PRO A 16 -7.76 -10.90 -7.16
C PRO A 16 -7.47 -11.30 -5.72
N ALA A 17 -7.91 -12.48 -5.28
CA ALA A 17 -7.63 -12.97 -3.93
C ALA A 17 -6.11 -13.17 -3.68
N ARG A 18 -5.38 -13.64 -4.70
CA ARG A 18 -3.93 -13.83 -4.61
C ARG A 18 -3.22 -12.48 -4.62
N LEU A 19 -3.64 -11.56 -5.48
CA LEU A 19 -3.06 -10.23 -5.57
C LEU A 19 -3.30 -9.43 -4.29
N PHE A 20 -4.54 -9.45 -3.79
CA PHE A 20 -4.94 -8.86 -2.51
C PHE A 20 -4.04 -9.36 -1.38
N LYS A 21 -3.92 -10.68 -1.20
CA LYS A 21 -3.08 -11.28 -0.15
C LYS A 21 -1.63 -10.83 -0.25
N ALA A 22 -1.07 -10.79 -1.46
CA ALA A 22 0.31 -10.35 -1.69
C ALA A 22 0.52 -8.87 -1.31
N PHE A 23 -0.47 -8.00 -1.59
CA PHE A 23 -0.39 -6.57 -1.35
C PHE A 23 -0.69 -6.15 0.09
N SER A 24 -1.56 -6.86 0.80
CA SER A 24 -2.03 -6.47 2.13
C SER A 24 -1.40 -7.28 3.25
N LEU A 25 -1.27 -8.61 3.10
CA LEU A 25 -0.84 -9.53 4.17
C LEU A 25 0.62 -9.96 4.05
N GLU A 26 1.15 -10.04 2.82
CA GLU A 26 2.51 -10.52 2.55
C GLU A 26 3.42 -9.41 1.98
N ALA A 27 3.02 -8.15 2.13
CA ALA A 27 3.70 -6.98 1.58
C ALA A 27 5.19 -6.91 1.99
N ASP A 28 5.50 -7.27 3.24
CA ASP A 28 6.85 -7.31 3.80
C ASP A 28 7.77 -8.32 3.14
N LYS A 29 7.21 -9.40 2.61
CA LYS A 29 7.96 -10.45 1.90
C LYS A 29 7.99 -10.20 0.41
N VAL A 30 6.91 -9.65 -0.14
CA VAL A 30 6.72 -9.47 -1.59
C VAL A 30 7.50 -8.26 -2.08
N TRP A 31 7.35 -7.09 -1.48
CA TRP A 31 7.92 -5.85 -2.03
C TRP A 31 9.44 -5.83 -2.11
N PRO A 32 10.20 -6.25 -1.08
CA PRO A 32 11.65 -6.29 -1.17
C PRO A 32 12.16 -7.25 -2.26
N LYS A 33 11.37 -8.28 -2.62
CA LYS A 33 11.73 -9.23 -3.69
C LYS A 33 11.26 -8.78 -5.08
N ALA A 34 10.10 -8.15 -5.15
CA ALA A 34 9.50 -7.69 -6.41
C ALA A 34 10.16 -6.41 -6.93
N ALA A 35 10.60 -5.53 -6.03
CA ALA A 35 11.25 -4.28 -6.36
C ALA A 35 12.44 -4.00 -5.41
N PRO A 36 13.50 -4.83 -5.41
CA PRO A 36 14.65 -4.70 -4.52
C PRO A 36 15.40 -3.37 -4.67
N GLN A 37 15.35 -2.77 -5.86
CA GLN A 37 15.92 -1.46 -6.14
C GLN A 37 15.13 -0.30 -5.55
N ALA A 38 13.89 -0.56 -5.10
CA ALA A 38 13.01 0.45 -4.54
C ALA A 38 12.77 0.24 -3.04
N VAL A 39 12.41 -0.98 -2.63
CA VAL A 39 12.01 -1.28 -1.25
C VAL A 39 13.09 -2.12 -0.57
N LYS A 40 13.64 -1.61 0.52
CA LYS A 40 14.64 -2.29 1.35
C LYS A 40 13.96 -3.20 2.39
N SER A 41 12.98 -2.67 3.12
CA SER A 41 12.20 -3.43 4.09
C SER A 41 10.81 -2.81 4.30
N VAL A 42 9.90 -3.62 4.84
CA VAL A 42 8.60 -3.17 5.34
C VAL A 42 8.43 -3.72 6.74
N GLU A 43 8.11 -2.86 7.69
CA GLU A 43 8.10 -3.17 9.12
C GLU A 43 6.84 -2.59 9.76
N VAL A 44 6.26 -3.32 10.72
CA VAL A 44 5.16 -2.80 11.54
C VAL A 44 5.78 -2.07 12.74
N GLU A 45 5.72 -0.74 12.75
CA GLU A 45 6.28 0.09 13.83
C GLU A 45 5.36 0.18 15.05
N ALA A 46 4.04 0.12 14.86
CA ALA A 46 3.07 0.26 15.96
C ALA A 46 1.73 -0.43 15.68
N ASN A 47 1.01 -0.75 16.77
CA ASN A 47 -0.38 -1.24 16.80
C ASN A 47 -0.65 -2.45 15.89
N PRO A 48 -0.07 -3.64 16.14
CA PRO A 48 -0.35 -4.83 15.32
C PRO A 48 -1.86 -5.16 15.35
N GLY A 49 -2.59 -4.78 14.30
CA GLY A 49 -4.05 -4.80 14.24
C GLY A 49 -4.67 -3.58 13.51
N PRO A 50 -5.97 -3.29 13.71
CA PRO A 50 -6.60 -2.09 13.16
C PRO A 50 -5.85 -0.81 13.59
N GLY A 51 -5.52 0.06 12.62
CA GLY A 51 -4.71 1.25 12.91
C GLY A 51 -3.20 0.99 12.99
N SER A 52 -2.73 -0.17 12.53
CA SER A 52 -1.29 -0.48 12.39
C SER A 52 -0.55 0.64 11.66
N ILE A 53 0.64 0.99 12.14
CA ILE A 53 1.56 1.86 11.42
C ILE A 53 2.62 0.97 10.78
N VAL A 54 2.62 0.94 9.45
CA VAL A 54 3.57 0.20 8.63
C VAL A 54 4.57 1.20 8.05
N LYS A 55 5.85 1.00 8.36
CA LYS A 55 6.94 1.77 7.77
C LYS A 55 7.54 1.00 6.60
N ILE A 56 7.66 1.66 5.46
CA ILE A 56 8.35 1.15 4.28
C ILE A 56 9.67 1.91 4.18
N ASN A 57 10.78 1.20 4.24
CA ASN A 57 12.12 1.75 4.04
C ASN A 57 12.52 1.57 2.58
N PHE A 58 12.95 2.66 1.96
CA PHE A 58 13.40 2.66 0.57
C PHE A 58 14.88 2.26 0.46
N ALA A 59 15.27 1.81 -0.73
CA ALA A 59 16.66 1.53 -1.05
C ALA A 59 17.50 2.83 -1.05
N GLU A 60 18.80 2.69 -0.77
CA GLU A 60 19.73 3.82 -0.73
C GLU A 60 19.84 4.49 -2.10
N GLY A 61 19.96 5.82 -2.11
CA GLY A 61 20.03 6.61 -3.35
C GLY A 61 18.69 7.06 -3.92
N LEU A 62 17.56 6.64 -3.34
CA LEU A 62 16.25 7.20 -3.68
C LEU A 62 16.00 8.56 -3.02
N PRO A 63 15.12 9.41 -3.60
CA PRO A 63 14.81 10.75 -3.06
C PRO A 63 14.25 10.75 -1.63
N PHE A 64 13.66 9.63 -1.21
CA PHE A 64 13.05 9.46 0.11
C PHE A 64 13.62 8.23 0.79
N GLN A 65 13.84 8.33 2.11
CA GLN A 65 14.40 7.22 2.90
C GLN A 65 13.32 6.25 3.40
N TYR A 66 12.14 6.77 3.73
CA TYR A 66 11.02 5.96 4.19
C TYR A 66 9.68 6.64 3.93
N MET A 67 8.61 5.88 4.13
CA MET A 67 7.25 6.39 4.30
C MET A 67 6.49 5.55 5.34
N LYS A 68 5.49 6.15 5.98
CA LYS A 68 4.62 5.46 6.96
C LYS A 68 3.17 5.45 6.50
N HIS A 69 2.62 4.25 6.46
CA HIS A 69 1.22 4.00 6.19
C HIS A 69 0.50 3.67 7.49
N GLN A 70 -0.60 4.35 7.77
CA GLN A 70 -1.57 3.91 8.75
C GLN A 70 -2.63 3.06 8.06
N ILE A 71 -2.81 1.82 8.54
CA ILE A 71 -3.81 0.91 7.98
C ILE A 71 -5.19 1.32 8.47
N GLY A 72 -6.10 1.58 7.52
CA GLY A 72 -7.46 1.99 7.79
C GLY A 72 -8.39 0.79 7.89
N GLY A 73 -8.60 0.09 6.77
CA GLY A 73 -9.54 -1.02 6.65
C GLY A 73 -8.97 -2.20 5.89
N HIS A 74 -9.40 -3.40 6.29
CA HIS A 74 -9.04 -4.66 5.66
C HIS A 74 -10.28 -5.55 5.60
N ASP A 75 -10.75 -5.87 4.40
CA ASP A 75 -11.93 -6.71 4.17
C ASP A 75 -11.59 -7.83 3.18
N ASP A 76 -11.31 -9.01 3.73
CA ASP A 76 -11.00 -10.22 2.96
C ASP A 76 -12.17 -10.69 2.07
N LYS A 77 -13.41 -10.38 2.44
CA LYS A 77 -14.59 -10.85 1.68
C LYS A 77 -14.82 -10.00 0.44
N ASN A 78 -14.62 -8.69 0.57
CA ASN A 78 -14.76 -7.74 -0.53
C ASN A 78 -13.45 -7.44 -1.25
N LEU A 79 -12.34 -8.07 -0.81
CA LEU A 79 -10.98 -7.86 -1.33
C LEU A 79 -10.65 -6.36 -1.38
N SER A 80 -10.93 -5.65 -0.28
CA SER A 80 -10.69 -4.22 -0.18
C SER A 80 -9.73 -3.89 0.96
N TYR A 81 -8.89 -2.90 0.70
CA TYR A 81 -7.80 -2.51 1.58
C TYR A 81 -7.59 -1.00 1.50
N SER A 82 -7.71 -0.33 2.64
CA SER A 82 -7.48 1.10 2.74
C SER A 82 -6.37 1.43 3.73
N TYR A 83 -5.59 2.44 3.38
CA TYR A 83 -4.49 2.93 4.19
C TYR A 83 -4.28 4.41 3.91
N SER A 84 -3.59 5.10 4.80
CA SER A 84 -3.20 6.49 4.61
C SER A 84 -1.71 6.67 4.78
N LEU A 85 -1.08 7.36 3.83
CA LEU A 85 0.27 7.88 4.00
C LEU A 85 0.21 9.07 4.95
N ILE A 86 0.85 8.93 6.11
CA ILE A 86 0.83 9.89 7.22
C ILE A 86 2.18 10.54 7.49
N GLU A 87 3.28 9.96 6.97
CA GLU A 87 4.63 10.50 7.18
C GLU A 87 5.57 10.06 6.05
N GLY A 88 6.52 10.93 5.68
CA GLY A 88 7.58 10.61 4.73
C GLY A 88 7.13 10.53 3.26
N GLY A 89 8.02 10.02 2.42
CA GLY A 89 7.79 9.88 0.98
C GLY A 89 7.26 11.16 0.31
N PRO A 90 6.23 11.07 -0.56
CA PRO A 90 5.75 12.18 -1.37
C PRO A 90 4.83 13.19 -0.66
N LEU A 91 4.58 13.06 0.65
CA LEU A 91 3.74 14.04 1.38
C LEU A 91 4.29 15.48 1.27
N GLY A 92 5.62 15.62 1.42
CA GLY A 92 6.28 16.93 1.47
C GLY A 92 5.67 17.85 2.54
N ASP A 93 5.79 19.15 2.34
CA ASP A 93 5.33 20.16 3.33
C ASP A 93 3.90 20.66 3.08
N LYS A 94 3.28 20.23 1.98
CA LYS A 94 1.99 20.78 1.50
C LYS A 94 0.80 19.86 1.75
N LEU A 95 1.03 18.55 1.85
CA LEU A 95 -0.02 17.56 2.03
C LEU A 95 -0.01 17.08 3.48
N GLU A 96 -1.17 17.14 4.14
CA GLU A 96 -1.32 16.63 5.50
C GLU A 96 -1.41 15.10 5.54
N LYS A 97 -2.06 14.51 4.53
CA LYS A 97 -2.32 13.07 4.43
C LYS A 97 -2.67 12.70 3.00
N ILE A 98 -2.31 11.49 2.57
CA ILE A 98 -2.86 10.87 1.36
C ILE A 98 -3.58 9.60 1.77
N SER A 99 -4.88 9.49 1.45
CA SER A 99 -5.67 8.30 1.74
C SER A 99 -5.89 7.50 0.47
N TYR A 100 -5.73 6.18 0.58
CA TYR A 100 -5.88 5.21 -0.50
C TYR A 100 -7.00 4.24 -0.14
N ASP A 101 -7.97 4.10 -1.03
CA ASP A 101 -9.02 3.10 -0.95
C ASP A 101 -8.87 2.17 -2.16
N ASN A 102 -8.45 0.93 -1.90
CA ASN A 102 -8.16 -0.05 -2.94
C ASN A 102 -9.19 -1.17 -2.91
N LYS A 103 -9.56 -1.66 -4.09
CA LYS A 103 -10.42 -2.82 -4.28
C LYS A 103 -9.85 -3.68 -5.40
N PHE A 104 -9.85 -4.99 -5.19
CA PHE A 104 -9.39 -5.97 -6.18
C PHE A 104 -10.60 -6.73 -6.70
N GLU A 105 -10.92 -6.55 -7.97
CA GLU A 105 -12.11 -7.14 -8.60
C GLU A 105 -11.70 -8.26 -9.56
N ALA A 106 -12.60 -9.19 -9.88
CA ALA A 106 -12.29 -10.26 -10.81
C ALA A 106 -12.54 -9.80 -12.25
N ALA A 107 -11.54 -9.97 -13.11
CA ALA A 107 -11.69 -9.80 -14.54
C ALA A 107 -12.19 -11.09 -15.21
N ALA A 108 -12.79 -10.97 -16.40
CA ALA A 108 -13.39 -12.10 -17.12
C ALA A 108 -12.36 -13.16 -17.55
N ASP A 109 -11.09 -12.78 -17.67
CA ASP A 109 -9.96 -13.63 -18.04
C ASP A 109 -9.33 -14.37 -16.85
N GLY A 110 -9.93 -14.26 -15.66
CA GLY A 110 -9.42 -14.86 -14.42
C GLY A 110 -8.35 -14.01 -13.71
N GLY A 111 -8.03 -12.83 -14.26
CA GLY A 111 -7.19 -11.81 -13.65
C GLY A 111 -7.94 -10.90 -12.67
N SER A 112 -7.31 -9.76 -12.36
CA SER A 112 -7.88 -8.64 -11.59
C SER A 112 -7.96 -7.36 -12.39
#